data_AF-A0A968MRP1-F1
#
_entry.id   AF-A0A968MRP1-F1
#
_cell.length_a   1.000
_cell.length_b   1.000
_cell.length_c   1.000
_cell.angle_alpha   90.00
_cell.angle_beta   90.00
_cell.angle_gamma   90.00
#
_symmetry.space_group_name_H-M   'P 1'
#
loop_
_entity.id
_entity.type
_entity.pdbx_description
1 polymer ?
#
loop_
_entity_poly.entity_id
_entity_poly.type
_entity_poly.pdbx_seq_one_letter_code
_entity_poly.pdbx_strand_id
1 'polypeptide(L)'
;MKLSELQTNESGIITRVQGIGAFRKRITEMGFVKGKKVKVIRNAPLKDPVEYNIMGYEVTLRRDEASMIEVITEEEALENENFIINGNFKGVFSEDKLRKKAAKQGNVILVALVGNPNSGKTTLFNHASNSREHVGNYSGVTVDAKTSVLYYRDYEIHITDLPGTYSLTAYSPEDLYVRKFISENHPDVIINVVDSSNLERNLYLTTQLIDMDIRSVMALNMYDELLARNHKFNYSSLAEMIGIPIVPTVGSRGTGVTDLFDKVIDIFNNREKTRRHIHINYGDDVEETIKRLRTKIKESSNQALLLNYSSRFLAIKMLENDKAAFDVLSTVIISPKYKNFAQKEKKRLELLFGEDSETIITDAKYGFIHGALKETYSGEFETTNTISYKIDKWITSKKLGFPIFLLFLWIMFEATFVIGNYPMDWIDMGVGSLSSFLSEIIPAGSFKHLLIDGIIGGVGGCNCISS
;
A
#
# COMPACT_ATOMS: atom_id res chain seq x y z
N MET A 1 -9.86 -5.94 -27.34
CA MET A 1 -8.53 -6.53 -27.60
C MET A 1 -7.36 -5.61 -27.25
N LYS A 2 -6.12 -6.13 -27.30
CA LYS A 2 -4.87 -5.34 -27.23
C LYS A 2 -4.39 -4.92 -28.63
N LEU A 3 -3.64 -3.82 -28.72
CA LEU A 3 -3.09 -3.33 -29.98
C LEU A 3 -2.12 -4.35 -30.62
N SER A 4 -1.36 -5.07 -29.79
CA SER A 4 -0.44 -6.14 -30.22
C SER A 4 -1.12 -7.35 -30.87
N GLU A 5 -2.44 -7.45 -30.79
CA GLU A 5 -3.25 -8.53 -31.35
C GLU A 5 -3.78 -8.20 -32.75
N LEU A 6 -3.71 -6.94 -33.18
CA LEU A 6 -4.13 -6.53 -34.53
C LEU A 6 -3.22 -7.15 -35.60
N GLN A 7 -3.84 -7.59 -36.70
CA GLN A 7 -3.13 -8.10 -37.86
C GLN A 7 -2.71 -6.98 -38.82
N THR A 8 -1.80 -7.30 -39.74
CA THR A 8 -1.34 -6.37 -40.77
C THR A 8 -2.52 -5.81 -41.57
N ASN A 9 -2.55 -4.49 -41.78
CA ASN A 9 -3.64 -3.72 -42.40
C ASN A 9 -4.94 -3.57 -41.59
N GLU A 10 -5.07 -4.19 -40.42
CA GLU A 10 -6.19 -3.93 -39.54
C GLU A 10 -6.07 -2.56 -38.86
N SER A 11 -7.21 -2.01 -38.46
CA SER A 11 -7.28 -0.77 -37.70
C SER A 11 -8.20 -0.92 -36.51
N GLY A 12 -7.83 -0.25 -35.42
CA GLY A 12 -8.63 -0.15 -34.21
C GLY A 12 -8.75 1.28 -33.74
N ILE A 13 -9.73 1.55 -32.89
CA ILE A 13 -9.82 2.80 -32.14
C ILE A 13 -9.27 2.58 -30.75
N ILE A 14 -8.33 3.42 -30.32
CA ILE A 14 -7.73 3.35 -28.99
C ILE A 14 -8.80 3.63 -27.94
N THR A 15 -9.02 2.68 -27.05
CA THR A 15 -9.94 2.82 -25.91
C THR A 15 -9.17 3.23 -24.66
N ARG A 16 -7.96 2.69 -24.48
CA ARG A 16 -7.17 2.88 -23.26
C ARG A 16 -5.67 2.69 -23.50
N VAL A 17 -4.86 3.42 -22.72
CA VAL A 17 -3.41 3.21 -22.63
C VAL A 17 -3.05 2.90 -21.18
N GLN A 18 -2.59 1.67 -20.95
CA GLN A 18 -2.14 1.17 -19.66
C GLN A 18 -0.66 1.53 -19.42
N GLY A 19 -0.16 1.15 -18.24
CA GLY A 19 1.22 1.40 -17.83
C GLY A 19 1.39 2.68 -17.01
N ILE A 20 2.61 2.83 -16.46
CA ILE A 20 2.89 3.79 -15.39
C ILE A 20 3.88 4.87 -15.85
N GLY A 21 3.74 6.07 -15.31
CA GLY A 21 4.76 7.11 -15.36
C GLY A 21 5.27 7.51 -16.74
N ALA A 22 6.58 7.42 -16.92
CA ALA A 22 7.30 7.86 -18.12
C ALA A 22 6.87 7.10 -19.39
N PHE A 23 6.56 5.80 -19.30
CA PHE A 23 6.12 5.00 -20.45
C PHE A 23 4.82 5.57 -21.02
N ARG A 24 3.79 5.67 -20.17
CA ARG A 24 2.47 6.16 -20.57
C ARG A 24 2.53 7.58 -21.12
N LYS A 25 3.32 8.46 -20.49
CA LYS A 25 3.54 9.83 -20.96
C LYS A 25 4.08 9.84 -22.39
N ARG A 26 5.15 9.08 -22.66
CA ARG A 26 5.74 8.95 -24.00
C ARG A 26 4.76 8.41 -25.02
N ILE A 27 4.02 7.33 -24.70
CA ILE A 27 3.00 6.76 -25.59
C ILE A 27 1.91 7.79 -25.94
N THR A 28 1.44 8.54 -24.93
CA THR A 28 0.43 9.59 -25.10
C THR A 28 0.96 10.76 -25.95
N GLU A 29 2.22 11.17 -25.75
CA GLU A 29 2.90 12.21 -26.55
C GLU A 29 3.11 11.78 -28.01
N MET A 30 3.27 10.49 -28.27
CA MET A 30 3.23 9.90 -29.62
C MET A 30 1.82 9.80 -30.21
N GLY A 31 0.80 10.42 -29.61
CA GLY A 31 -0.54 10.50 -30.17
C GLY A 31 -1.41 9.25 -29.98
N PHE A 32 -0.91 8.23 -29.27
CA PHE A 32 -1.73 7.09 -28.83
C PHE A 32 -2.63 7.55 -27.68
N VAL A 33 -3.73 8.21 -28.03
CA VAL A 33 -4.71 8.75 -27.08
C VAL A 33 -6.09 8.21 -27.37
N LYS A 34 -6.93 8.13 -26.34
CA LYS A 34 -8.31 7.60 -26.44
C LYS A 34 -9.07 8.28 -27.59
N GLY A 35 -9.76 7.46 -28.38
CA GLY A 35 -10.58 7.88 -29.51
C GLY A 35 -9.83 8.07 -30.83
N LYS A 36 -8.49 7.94 -30.87
CA LYS A 36 -7.73 7.99 -32.12
C LYS A 36 -7.75 6.62 -32.81
N LYS A 37 -7.87 6.66 -34.13
CA LYS A 37 -7.71 5.48 -35.00
C LYS A 37 -6.23 5.20 -35.18
N VAL A 38 -5.86 3.93 -35.06
CA VAL A 38 -4.52 3.40 -35.29
C VAL A 38 -4.61 2.23 -36.26
N LYS A 39 -3.67 2.16 -37.21
CA LYS A 39 -3.62 1.09 -38.22
C LYS A 39 -2.27 0.38 -38.18
N VAL A 40 -2.26 -0.94 -38.30
CA VAL A 40 -1.04 -1.73 -38.43
C VAL A 40 -0.55 -1.66 -39.88
N ILE A 41 0.69 -1.20 -40.08
CA ILE A 41 1.29 -1.09 -41.42
C ILE A 41 2.03 -2.37 -41.77
N ARG A 42 3.00 -2.76 -40.95
CA ARG A 42 3.79 -3.97 -41.16
C ARG A 42 4.37 -4.52 -39.86
N ASN A 43 4.52 -5.84 -39.83
CA ASN A 43 5.24 -6.55 -38.79
C ASN A 43 6.68 -6.77 -39.25
N ALA A 44 7.65 -6.58 -38.35
CA ALA A 44 9.01 -7.05 -38.61
C ALA A 44 9.02 -8.59 -38.82
N PRO A 45 10.06 -9.17 -39.46
CA PRO A 45 10.12 -10.62 -39.75
C PRO A 45 9.94 -11.53 -38.53
N LEU A 46 10.23 -11.03 -37.32
CA LEU A 46 10.05 -11.72 -36.04
C LEU A 46 8.82 -11.23 -35.23
N LYS A 47 7.93 -10.45 -35.85
CA LYS A 47 6.75 -9.82 -35.23
C LYS A 47 7.07 -8.87 -34.06
N ASP A 48 8.29 -8.37 -33.99
CA ASP A 48 8.74 -7.33 -33.06
C ASP A 48 9.97 -6.60 -33.65
N PRO A 49 9.98 -5.26 -33.77
CA PRO A 49 8.89 -4.31 -33.51
C PRO A 49 7.79 -4.31 -34.60
N VAL A 50 6.66 -3.68 -34.28
CA VAL A 50 5.51 -3.51 -35.20
C VAL A 50 5.36 -2.03 -35.56
N GLU A 51 5.11 -1.74 -36.83
CA GLU A 51 4.92 -0.37 -37.33
C GLU A 51 3.43 -0.03 -37.44
N TYR A 52 3.06 1.09 -36.85
CA TYR A 52 1.70 1.60 -36.77
C TYR A 52 1.60 2.97 -37.42
N ASN A 53 0.49 3.25 -38.11
CA ASN A 53 0.14 4.60 -38.52
C ASN A 53 -0.86 5.20 -37.52
N ILE A 54 -0.52 6.37 -36.98
CA ILE A 54 -1.35 7.12 -36.06
C ILE A 54 -1.27 8.60 -36.39
N MET A 55 -2.42 9.28 -36.43
CA MET A 55 -2.49 10.72 -36.74
C MET A 55 -1.75 11.13 -38.03
N GLY A 56 -1.64 10.23 -39.02
CA GLY A 56 -1.01 10.51 -40.31
C GLY A 56 0.50 10.31 -40.37
N TYR A 57 1.14 9.80 -39.32
CA TYR A 57 2.56 9.44 -39.32
C TYR A 57 2.81 8.02 -38.81
N GLU A 58 3.98 7.46 -39.14
CA GLU A 58 4.35 6.08 -38.80
C GLU A 58 5.23 6.03 -37.55
N VAL A 59 4.90 5.11 -36.64
CA VAL A 59 5.61 4.88 -35.38
C VAL A 59 5.84 3.40 -35.19
N THR A 60 7.04 3.00 -34.79
CA THR A 60 7.34 1.63 -34.40
C THR A 60 7.21 1.46 -32.89
N LEU A 61 6.42 0.48 -32.46
CA LEU A 61 6.35 0.06 -31.06
C LEU A 61 6.83 -1.38 -30.92
N ARG A 62 7.48 -1.67 -29.80
CA ARG A 62 7.73 -3.08 -29.46
C ARG A 62 6.42 -3.78 -29.14
N ARG A 63 6.38 -5.09 -29.32
CA ARG A 63 5.18 -5.89 -29.06
C ARG A 63 4.69 -5.78 -27.62
N ASP A 64 5.62 -5.76 -26.65
CA ASP A 64 5.29 -5.58 -25.23
C ASP A 64 4.79 -4.16 -24.92
N GLU A 65 5.18 -3.15 -25.70
CA GLU A 65 4.65 -1.80 -25.54
C GLU A 65 3.23 -1.70 -26.12
N ALA A 66 2.99 -2.37 -27.26
CA ALA A 66 1.69 -2.43 -27.89
C ALA A 66 0.67 -3.25 -27.07
N SER A 67 1.09 -4.24 -26.28
CA SER A 67 0.19 -5.00 -25.39
C SER A 67 -0.41 -4.14 -24.26
N MET A 68 0.22 -2.99 -23.95
CA MET A 68 -0.29 -2.02 -22.98
C MET A 68 -1.36 -1.08 -23.56
N ILE A 69 -1.67 -1.17 -24.85
CA ILE A 69 -2.67 -0.32 -25.50
C ILE A 69 -3.89 -1.16 -25.82
N GLU A 70 -5.06 -0.72 -25.39
CA GLU A 70 -6.34 -1.37 -25.70
C GLU A 70 -7.00 -0.67 -26.86
N VAL A 71 -7.54 -1.49 -27.76
CA VAL A 71 -8.25 -1.03 -28.95
C VAL A 71 -9.55 -1.82 -29.10
N ILE A 72 -10.49 -1.22 -29.83
CA ILE A 72 -11.67 -1.90 -30.34
C ILE A 72 -11.63 -1.89 -31.86
N THR A 73 -11.84 -3.06 -32.48
CA THR A 73 -11.98 -3.20 -33.94
C THR A 73 -13.42 -2.99 -34.38
N GLU A 74 -13.60 -2.87 -35.69
CA GLU A 74 -14.93 -2.84 -36.30
C GLU A 74 -15.71 -4.12 -35.99
N GLU A 75 -15.07 -5.29 -35.99
CA GLU A 75 -15.72 -6.58 -35.72
C GLU A 75 -16.19 -6.74 -34.27
N GLU A 76 -15.33 -6.42 -33.28
CA GLU A 76 -15.73 -6.40 -31.85
C GLU A 76 -16.86 -5.37 -31.58
N ALA A 77 -16.91 -4.31 -32.39
CA ALA A 77 -18.00 -3.35 -32.35
C ALA A 77 -19.35 -3.94 -32.81
N LEU A 78 -19.34 -4.97 -33.66
CA LEU A 78 -20.53 -5.64 -34.19
C LEU A 78 -21.02 -6.77 -33.28
N GLU A 79 -20.13 -7.60 -32.75
CA GLU A 79 -20.51 -8.79 -31.98
C GLU A 79 -21.30 -8.46 -30.71
N ASN A 80 -20.94 -7.38 -30.00
CA ASN A 80 -21.67 -6.96 -28.81
C ASN A 80 -23.03 -6.28 -29.10
N GLU A 81 -23.37 -5.98 -30.37
CA GLU A 81 -24.72 -5.49 -30.75
C GLU A 81 -25.67 -6.64 -31.12
N ASN A 82 -25.16 -7.81 -31.55
CA ASN A 82 -25.99 -8.97 -31.92
C ASN A 82 -26.80 -9.54 -30.75
N PHE A 83 -26.55 -9.10 -29.51
CA PHE A 83 -27.38 -9.46 -28.34
C PHE A 83 -28.63 -8.57 -28.18
N ILE A 84 -28.77 -7.46 -28.91
CA ILE A 84 -29.88 -6.50 -28.71
C ILE A 84 -30.79 -6.34 -29.94
N ILE A 85 -30.39 -6.71 -31.16
CA ILE A 85 -31.25 -6.48 -32.33
C ILE A 85 -31.33 -7.70 -33.26
N ASN A 86 -32.38 -8.49 -33.08
CA ASN A 86 -32.94 -9.32 -34.16
C ASN A 86 -33.50 -8.38 -35.23
N GLY A 87 -32.72 -8.07 -36.26
CA GLY A 87 -33.19 -7.28 -37.39
C GLY A 87 -32.13 -7.03 -38.44
N ASN A 88 -32.33 -7.62 -39.63
CA ASN A 88 -31.54 -7.43 -40.84
C ASN A 88 -31.35 -5.93 -41.16
N PHE A 89 -30.17 -5.38 -40.88
CA PHE A 89 -29.73 -4.12 -41.48
C PHE A 89 -28.21 -4.12 -41.72
N LYS A 90 -27.80 -4.37 -42.97
CA LYS A 90 -26.42 -4.15 -43.45
C LYS A 90 -26.29 -2.71 -43.97
N GLY A 91 -26.26 -1.75 -43.06
CA GLY A 91 -25.95 -0.35 -43.38
C GLY A 91 -24.46 -0.05 -43.19
N VAL A 92 -23.89 0.84 -44.02
CA VAL A 92 -22.51 1.34 -43.90
C VAL A 92 -22.26 1.81 -42.46
N PHE A 93 -21.36 1.13 -41.75
CA PHE A 93 -20.98 1.52 -40.39
C PHE A 93 -20.29 2.89 -40.44
N SER A 94 -20.96 3.91 -39.93
CA SER A 94 -20.37 5.23 -39.77
C SER A 94 -19.26 5.17 -38.71
N GLU A 95 -18.06 5.67 -39.03
CA GLU A 95 -16.93 5.83 -38.11
C GLU A 95 -17.36 6.45 -36.75
N ASP A 96 -18.40 7.27 -36.76
CA ASP A 96 -19.03 7.87 -35.59
C ASP A 96 -19.64 6.87 -34.59
N LYS A 97 -20.21 5.74 -35.04
CA LYS A 97 -20.75 4.70 -34.15
C LYS A 97 -19.62 3.97 -33.42
N LEU A 98 -18.56 3.65 -34.14
CA LEU A 98 -17.32 3.07 -33.61
C LEU A 98 -16.66 3.99 -32.58
N ARG A 99 -16.57 5.30 -32.90
CA ARG A 99 -16.08 6.31 -31.95
C ARG A 99 -16.95 6.42 -30.71
N LYS A 100 -18.29 6.41 -30.84
CA LYS A 100 -19.21 6.42 -29.70
C LYS A 100 -19.05 5.18 -28.81
N LYS A 101 -18.88 3.99 -29.39
CA LYS A 101 -18.66 2.76 -28.64
C LYS A 101 -17.29 2.73 -27.95
N ALA A 102 -16.23 3.13 -28.66
CA ALA A 102 -14.90 3.31 -28.08
C ALA A 102 -14.90 4.35 -26.95
N ALA A 103 -15.69 5.42 -27.09
CA ALA A 103 -15.88 6.42 -26.04
C ALA A 103 -16.55 5.81 -24.81
N LYS A 104 -17.63 5.03 -24.99
CA LYS A 104 -18.35 4.32 -23.92
C LYS A 104 -17.44 3.31 -23.20
N GLN A 105 -16.70 2.48 -23.94
CA GLN A 105 -15.77 1.50 -23.34
C GLN A 105 -14.57 2.18 -22.67
N GLY A 106 -14.10 3.30 -23.19
CA GLY A 106 -13.07 4.08 -22.50
C GLY A 106 -13.58 4.92 -21.33
N ASN A 107 -14.88 4.87 -21.00
CA ASN A 107 -15.42 5.45 -19.76
C ASN A 107 -15.44 4.42 -18.61
N VAL A 108 -14.81 3.27 -18.80
CA VAL A 108 -14.51 2.34 -17.70
C VAL A 108 -13.25 2.82 -16.98
N ILE A 109 -13.34 3.05 -15.67
CA ILE A 109 -12.20 3.45 -14.83
C ILE A 109 -11.91 2.33 -13.84
N LEU A 110 -10.68 1.82 -13.83
CA LEU A 110 -10.24 0.87 -12.80
C LEU A 110 -9.68 1.62 -11.60
N VAL A 111 -10.28 1.42 -10.42
CA VAL A 111 -9.92 2.10 -9.18
C VAL A 111 -9.54 1.07 -8.13
N ALA A 112 -8.42 1.31 -7.44
CA ALA A 112 -8.03 0.50 -6.28
C ALA A 112 -8.02 1.36 -5.02
N LEU A 113 -8.63 0.86 -3.95
CA LEU A 113 -8.53 1.44 -2.62
C LEU A 113 -7.34 0.84 -1.89
N VAL A 114 -6.43 1.69 -1.44
CA VAL A 114 -5.23 1.34 -0.68
C VAL A 114 -5.22 2.17 0.59
N GLY A 115 -4.72 1.63 1.70
CA GLY A 115 -4.63 2.35 2.95
C GLY A 115 -4.23 1.45 4.10
N ASN A 116 -3.86 2.08 5.22
CA ASN A 116 -3.54 1.38 6.45
C ASN A 116 -4.75 0.57 6.95
N PRO A 117 -4.56 -0.56 7.65
CA PRO A 117 -5.60 -1.19 8.44
C PRO A 117 -6.34 -0.17 9.31
N ASN A 118 -7.66 -0.31 9.43
CA ASN A 118 -8.55 0.57 10.20
C ASN A 118 -8.64 2.04 9.72
N SER A 119 -8.08 2.41 8.56
CA SER A 119 -8.24 3.75 7.97
C SER A 119 -9.67 4.08 7.48
N GLY A 120 -10.62 3.14 7.64
CA GLY A 120 -12.00 3.27 7.15
C GLY A 120 -12.17 2.98 5.65
N LYS A 121 -11.17 2.34 5.02
CA LYS A 121 -11.18 1.91 3.61
C LYS A 121 -12.41 1.08 3.23
N THR A 122 -12.73 0.02 3.99
CA THR A 122 -13.91 -0.83 3.71
C THR A 122 -15.22 -0.08 3.97
N THR A 123 -15.26 0.86 4.91
CA THR A 123 -16.43 1.72 5.12
C THR A 123 -16.67 2.63 3.93
N LEU A 124 -15.60 3.24 3.39
CA LEU A 124 -15.66 4.05 2.18
C LEU A 124 -16.09 3.23 0.96
N PHE A 125 -15.55 2.01 0.82
CA PHE A 125 -15.95 1.05 -0.22
C PHE A 125 -17.43 0.73 -0.15
N ASN A 126 -17.95 0.36 1.02
CA ASN A 126 -19.36 0.01 1.21
C ASN A 126 -20.30 1.18 0.92
N HIS A 127 -19.92 2.40 1.31
CA HIS A 127 -20.70 3.60 0.96
C HIS A 127 -20.70 3.86 -0.54
N ALA A 128 -19.54 3.73 -1.20
CA ALA A 128 -19.43 3.89 -2.64
C ALA A 128 -20.26 2.83 -3.39
N SER A 129 -20.16 1.55 -3.02
CA SER A 129 -20.79 0.43 -3.71
C SER A 129 -22.30 0.32 -3.46
N ASN A 130 -22.80 0.70 -2.29
CA ASN A 130 -24.24 0.67 -1.99
C ASN A 130 -25.01 1.87 -2.57
N SER A 131 -24.32 2.92 -3.03
CA SER A 131 -24.98 4.20 -3.32
C SER A 131 -25.68 4.27 -4.68
N ARG A 132 -25.35 3.43 -5.70
CA ARG A 132 -25.95 3.47 -7.05
C ARG A 132 -25.91 2.09 -7.75
N GLU A 133 -26.93 1.83 -8.57
CA GLU A 133 -27.45 0.53 -9.05
C GLU A 133 -26.45 -0.52 -9.59
N HIS A 134 -26.84 -1.78 -9.32
CA HIS A 134 -26.33 -3.08 -9.82
C HIS A 134 -24.92 -3.52 -9.38
N VAL A 135 -24.86 -4.12 -8.19
CA VAL A 135 -23.71 -4.87 -7.69
C VAL A 135 -23.80 -6.32 -8.18
N GLY A 136 -22.92 -6.71 -9.10
CA GLY A 136 -22.59 -8.12 -9.34
C GLY A 136 -21.42 -8.52 -8.45
N ASN A 137 -21.64 -9.43 -7.49
CA ASN A 137 -20.55 -10.00 -6.69
C ASN A 137 -19.81 -11.05 -7.52
N TYR A 138 -18.60 -10.74 -7.99
CA TYR A 138 -17.66 -11.75 -8.49
C TYR A 138 -16.70 -12.12 -7.36
N SER A 139 -17.04 -13.15 -6.58
CA SER A 139 -16.17 -13.68 -5.53
C SER A 139 -15.17 -14.69 -6.11
N GLY A 140 -14.01 -14.19 -6.55
CA GLY A 140 -12.80 -15.01 -6.66
C GLY A 140 -12.03 -14.93 -5.36
N VAL A 141 -12.32 -15.81 -4.40
CA VAL A 141 -11.58 -15.85 -3.13
C VAL A 141 -10.24 -16.55 -3.32
N THR A 142 -9.19 -15.74 -3.45
CA THR A 142 -7.87 -16.03 -2.87
C THR A 142 -7.33 -14.72 -2.30
N VAL A 143 -7.23 -14.66 -0.97
CA VAL A 143 -6.73 -13.54 -0.14
C VAL A 143 -7.30 -12.17 -0.52
N ASP A 144 -8.60 -12.01 -0.22
CA ASP A 144 -9.21 -10.81 0.38
C ASP A 144 -9.22 -9.46 -0.36
N ALA A 145 -9.29 -9.44 -1.69
CA ALA A 145 -9.76 -8.26 -2.44
C ALA A 145 -11.25 -8.33 -2.78
N LYS A 146 -12.00 -7.25 -2.49
CA LYS A 146 -13.42 -7.14 -2.85
C LYS A 146 -13.58 -6.19 -4.02
N THR A 147 -14.22 -6.64 -5.10
CA THR A 147 -14.48 -5.80 -6.27
C THR A 147 -15.96 -5.50 -6.40
N SER A 148 -16.28 -4.27 -6.78
CA SER A 148 -17.64 -3.81 -7.10
C SER A 148 -17.60 -2.93 -8.34
N VAL A 149 -18.71 -2.89 -9.07
CA VAL A 149 -18.91 -1.99 -10.20
C VAL A 149 -19.96 -0.98 -9.79
N LEU A 150 -19.69 0.30 -10.01
CA LEU A 150 -20.63 1.39 -9.77
C LEU A 150 -20.68 2.34 -10.95
N TYR A 151 -21.88 2.83 -11.24
CA TYR A 151 -22.10 3.81 -12.29
C TYR A 151 -22.16 5.21 -11.67
N TYR A 152 -21.23 6.08 -12.08
CA TYR A 152 -21.12 7.44 -11.57
C TYR A 152 -20.93 8.42 -12.74
N ARG A 153 -21.93 9.29 -12.94
CA ARG A 153 -22.04 10.14 -14.14
C ARG A 153 -22.03 9.25 -15.39
N ASP A 154 -21.24 9.59 -16.39
CA ASP A 154 -21.09 8.83 -17.64
C ASP A 154 -20.00 7.73 -17.57
N TYR A 155 -19.54 7.40 -16.36
CA TYR A 155 -18.44 6.45 -16.12
C TYR A 155 -18.92 5.19 -15.39
N GLU A 156 -18.36 4.07 -15.83
CA GLU A 156 -18.44 2.78 -15.15
C GLU A 156 -17.15 2.61 -14.34
N ILE A 157 -17.26 2.62 -13.02
CA ILE A 157 -16.10 2.58 -12.12
C ILE A 157 -16.02 1.20 -11.50
N HIS A 158 -14.94 0.47 -11.82
CA HIS A 158 -14.63 -0.81 -11.20
C HIS A 158 -13.73 -0.52 -10.01
N ILE A 159 -14.27 -0.64 -8.80
CA ILE A 159 -13.57 -0.35 -7.57
C ILE A 159 -13.18 -1.65 -6.86
N THR A 160 -11.91 -1.78 -6.52
CA THR A 160 -11.37 -2.91 -5.77
C THR A 160 -10.87 -2.44 -4.40
N ASP A 161 -11.44 -2.99 -3.34
CA ASP A 161 -10.94 -2.88 -1.96
C ASP A 161 -9.79 -3.85 -1.75
N LEU A 162 -8.56 -3.34 -1.61
CA LEU A 162 -7.40 -4.19 -1.34
C LEU A 162 -7.20 -4.41 0.16
N PRO A 163 -6.51 -5.47 0.60
CA PRO A 163 -6.15 -5.67 2.00
C PRO A 163 -5.47 -4.43 2.61
N GLY A 164 -5.74 -4.16 3.88
CA GLY A 164 -5.09 -3.06 4.59
C GLY A 164 -3.59 -3.35 4.75
N THR A 165 -2.76 -2.39 4.38
CA THR A 165 -1.29 -2.52 4.44
C THR A 165 -0.66 -1.26 5.00
N TYR A 166 0.42 -1.40 5.76
CA TYR A 166 1.22 -0.26 6.22
C TYR A 166 2.37 0.08 5.26
N SER A 167 2.71 -0.82 4.33
CA SER A 167 3.84 -0.68 3.44
C SER A 167 3.74 -1.58 2.20
N LEU A 168 4.31 -1.18 1.10
CA LEU A 168 4.49 -1.99 -0.12
C LEU A 168 5.84 -2.72 -0.11
N THR A 169 6.32 -3.09 1.09
CA THR A 169 7.51 -3.93 1.28
C THR A 169 7.11 -5.39 1.38
N ALA A 170 8.04 -6.32 1.22
CA ALA A 170 7.73 -7.75 1.20
C ALA A 170 7.59 -8.41 2.59
N TYR A 171 7.20 -7.67 3.63
CA TYR A 171 7.19 -8.18 5.00
C TYR A 171 6.00 -9.10 5.29
N SER A 172 4.84 -8.83 4.70
CA SER A 172 3.63 -9.64 4.89
C SER A 172 3.05 -10.13 3.55
N PRO A 173 2.26 -11.23 3.56
CA PRO A 173 1.52 -11.69 2.40
C PRO A 173 0.58 -10.61 1.82
N GLU A 174 -0.03 -9.81 2.69
CA GLU A 174 -0.93 -8.71 2.33
C GLU A 174 -0.18 -7.60 1.59
N ASP A 175 0.97 -7.17 2.11
CA ASP A 175 1.80 -6.14 1.48
C ASP A 175 2.26 -6.57 0.08
N LEU A 176 2.67 -7.85 -0.06
CA LEU A 176 3.01 -8.45 -1.35
C LEU A 176 1.83 -8.54 -2.31
N TYR A 177 0.66 -8.91 -1.81
CA TYR A 177 -0.56 -8.98 -2.59
C TYR A 177 -0.93 -7.60 -3.15
N VAL A 178 -0.97 -6.57 -2.31
CA VAL A 178 -1.28 -5.19 -2.72
C VAL A 178 -0.29 -4.72 -3.80
N ARG A 179 1.01 -4.94 -3.59
CA ARG A 179 2.04 -4.57 -4.56
C ARG A 179 1.87 -5.28 -5.90
N LYS A 180 1.65 -6.60 -5.89
CA LYS A 180 1.44 -7.40 -7.12
C LYS A 180 0.19 -6.93 -7.83
N PHE A 181 -0.92 -6.76 -7.10
CA PHE A 181 -2.17 -6.29 -7.67
C PHE A 181 -1.99 -4.98 -8.42
N ILE A 182 -1.36 -3.98 -7.78
CA ILE A 182 -1.10 -2.67 -8.39
C ILE A 182 -0.23 -2.80 -9.65
N SER A 183 0.79 -3.66 -9.59
CA SER A 183 1.78 -3.80 -10.67
C SER A 183 1.29 -4.64 -11.84
N GLU A 184 0.34 -5.56 -11.63
CA GLU A 184 -0.18 -6.48 -12.65
C GLU A 184 -1.52 -6.02 -13.23
N ASN A 185 -2.42 -5.46 -12.40
CA ASN A 185 -3.76 -5.04 -12.84
C ASN A 185 -3.80 -3.58 -13.34
N HIS A 186 -2.74 -2.81 -13.09
CA HIS A 186 -2.60 -1.42 -13.54
C HIS A 186 -3.85 -0.56 -13.29
N PRO A 187 -4.26 -0.34 -12.03
CA PRO A 187 -5.38 0.54 -11.73
C PRO A 187 -5.13 1.93 -12.35
N ASP A 188 -6.18 2.53 -12.90
CA ASP A 188 -6.07 3.87 -13.47
C ASP A 188 -5.77 4.92 -12.41
N VAL A 189 -6.45 4.79 -11.26
CA VAL A 189 -6.37 5.70 -10.13
C VAL A 189 -6.39 4.90 -8.85
N ILE A 190 -5.48 5.22 -7.92
CA ILE A 190 -5.53 4.71 -6.55
C ILE A 190 -6.23 5.73 -5.67
N ILE A 191 -7.24 5.29 -4.92
CA ILE A 191 -7.76 6.04 -3.77
C ILE A 191 -6.95 5.61 -2.56
N ASN A 192 -6.06 6.49 -2.11
CA ASN A 192 -5.28 6.30 -0.90
C ASN A 192 -6.08 6.79 0.32
N VAL A 193 -6.63 5.87 1.10
CA VAL A 193 -7.43 6.17 2.28
C VAL A 193 -6.51 6.38 3.47
N VAL A 194 -6.49 7.61 3.97
CA VAL A 194 -5.62 8.07 5.04
C VAL A 194 -6.46 8.47 6.24
N ASP A 195 -6.18 7.86 7.39
CA ASP A 195 -6.77 8.29 8.66
C ASP A 195 -6.19 9.63 9.11
N SER A 196 -7.05 10.65 9.21
CA SER A 196 -6.67 12.00 9.64
C SER A 196 -6.23 12.08 11.11
N SER A 197 -6.60 11.11 11.95
CA SER A 197 -6.16 11.00 13.34
C SER A 197 -4.73 10.46 13.47
N ASN A 198 -4.16 9.86 12.42
CA ASN A 198 -2.81 9.29 12.44
C ASN A 198 -2.05 9.54 11.12
N LEU A 199 -1.88 10.82 10.78
CA LEU A 199 -1.29 11.24 9.51
C LEU A 199 0.11 10.69 9.26
N GLU A 200 1.01 10.78 10.24
CA GLU A 200 2.43 10.40 10.08
C GLU A 200 2.58 8.95 9.61
N ARG A 201 1.87 8.03 10.28
CA ARG A 201 1.90 6.60 9.93
C ARG A 201 1.24 6.30 8.58
N ASN A 202 0.19 7.03 8.20
CA ASN A 202 -0.51 6.83 6.93
C ASN A 202 0.27 7.44 5.75
N LEU A 203 0.99 8.54 5.97
CA LEU A 203 1.81 9.18 4.96
C LEU A 203 3.03 8.33 4.57
N TYR A 204 3.46 7.38 5.42
CA TYR A 204 4.50 6.43 5.06
C TYR A 204 4.15 5.60 3.82
N LEU A 205 2.95 4.99 3.79
CA LEU A 205 2.45 4.28 2.60
C LEU A 205 2.32 5.22 1.40
N THR A 206 1.92 6.46 1.65
CA THR A 206 1.78 7.51 0.62
C THR A 206 3.11 7.79 -0.09
N THR A 207 4.24 7.84 0.64
CA THR A 207 5.56 8.05 0.02
C THR A 207 5.91 6.95 -0.98
N GLN A 208 5.53 5.71 -0.66
CA GLN A 208 5.81 4.55 -1.51
C GLN A 208 4.93 4.53 -2.77
N LEU A 209 3.66 4.94 -2.66
CA LEU A 209 2.78 5.13 -3.81
C LEU A 209 3.32 6.22 -4.76
N ILE A 210 3.91 7.29 -4.21
CA ILE A 210 4.58 8.34 -4.98
C ILE A 210 5.81 7.78 -5.70
N ASP A 211 6.63 6.98 -5.01
CA ASP A 211 7.83 6.37 -5.62
C ASP A 211 7.50 5.41 -6.77
N MET A 212 6.34 4.73 -6.69
CA MET A 212 5.80 3.92 -7.79
C MET A 212 5.30 4.73 -8.99
N ASP A 213 5.19 6.06 -8.88
CA ASP A 213 4.71 6.98 -9.92
C ASP A 213 3.27 6.66 -10.39
N ILE A 214 2.43 6.23 -9.45
CA ILE A 214 1.03 5.88 -9.71
C ILE A 214 0.13 7.11 -9.52
N ARG A 215 -0.90 7.21 -10.34
CA ARG A 215 -1.91 8.26 -10.23
C ARG A 215 -2.79 7.98 -9.01
N SER A 216 -2.81 8.87 -8.04
CA SER A 216 -3.58 8.69 -6.82
C SER A 216 -4.37 9.96 -6.45
N VAL A 217 -5.43 9.75 -5.67
CA VAL A 217 -6.14 10.76 -4.88
C VAL A 217 -6.13 10.30 -3.43
N MET A 218 -5.91 11.22 -2.50
CA MET A 218 -5.96 10.90 -1.08
C MET A 218 -7.36 11.20 -0.54
N ALA A 219 -8.01 10.17 0.02
CA ALA A 219 -9.21 10.33 0.84
C ALA A 219 -8.76 10.52 2.29
N LEU A 220 -8.74 11.77 2.76
CA LEU A 220 -8.42 12.12 4.14
C LEU A 220 -9.64 11.82 5.02
N ASN A 221 -9.72 10.59 5.49
CA ASN A 221 -10.87 10.03 6.16
C ASN A 221 -10.88 10.35 7.67
N MET A 222 -12.04 10.17 8.30
CA MET A 222 -12.28 10.50 9.71
C MET A 222 -12.03 11.99 10.01
N TYR A 223 -12.26 12.85 9.00
CA TYR A 223 -11.93 14.28 9.11
C TYR A 223 -12.71 15.01 10.21
N ASP A 224 -13.89 14.49 10.58
CA ASP A 224 -14.66 14.95 11.72
C ASP A 224 -13.93 14.77 13.06
N GLU A 225 -13.12 13.72 13.22
CA GLU A 225 -12.28 13.53 14.41
C GLU A 225 -11.18 14.60 14.50
N LEU A 226 -10.54 14.94 13.37
CA LEU A 226 -9.53 15.99 13.31
C LEU A 226 -10.12 17.34 13.71
N LEU A 227 -11.32 17.66 13.23
CA LEU A 227 -12.06 18.87 13.61
C LEU A 227 -12.46 18.87 15.08
N ALA A 228 -12.93 17.72 15.62
CA ALA A 228 -13.33 17.59 17.02
C ALA A 228 -12.16 17.82 17.99
N ARG A 229 -10.92 17.52 17.57
CA ARG A 229 -9.69 17.78 18.35
C ARG A 229 -9.19 19.23 18.25
N ASN A 230 -9.90 20.12 17.54
CA ASN A 230 -9.45 21.49 17.24
C ASN A 230 -8.09 21.58 16.52
N HIS A 231 -7.71 20.52 15.82
CA HIS A 231 -6.47 20.51 15.04
C HIS A 231 -6.69 21.22 13.71
N LYS A 232 -5.69 21.96 13.24
CA LYS A 232 -5.72 22.59 11.92
C LYS A 232 -4.80 21.83 10.98
N PHE A 233 -5.32 21.44 9.83
CA PHE A 233 -4.53 20.76 8.81
C PHE A 233 -4.74 21.41 7.45
N ASN A 234 -3.69 22.05 6.96
CA ASN A 234 -3.63 22.63 5.62
C ASN A 234 -3.31 21.55 4.60
N TYR A 235 -4.31 20.71 4.32
CA TYR A 235 -4.21 19.64 3.34
C TYR A 235 -4.00 20.17 1.91
N SER A 236 -4.38 21.42 1.60
CA SER A 236 -4.13 22.04 0.29
C SER A 236 -2.64 22.23 0.04
N SER A 237 -1.90 22.77 1.01
CA SER A 237 -0.44 22.90 0.88
C SER A 237 0.26 21.54 0.85
N LEU A 238 -0.20 20.56 1.64
CA LEU A 238 0.34 19.20 1.54
C LEU A 238 0.10 18.61 0.14
N ALA A 239 -1.11 18.77 -0.41
CA ALA A 239 -1.47 18.28 -1.73
C ALA A 239 -0.54 18.81 -2.83
N GLU A 240 -0.17 20.10 -2.75
CA GLU A 240 0.79 20.72 -3.65
C GLU A 240 2.21 20.18 -3.47
N MET A 241 2.65 19.96 -2.22
CA MET A 241 3.98 19.42 -1.90
C MET A 241 4.17 17.99 -2.39
N ILE A 242 3.16 17.13 -2.21
CA ILE A 242 3.23 15.71 -2.57
C ILE A 242 2.71 15.42 -3.97
N GLY A 243 2.01 16.37 -4.60
CA GLY A 243 1.50 16.26 -5.97
C GLY A 243 0.29 15.33 -6.09
N ILE A 244 -0.41 15.09 -4.97
CA ILE A 244 -1.60 14.24 -4.87
C ILE A 244 -2.75 15.11 -4.38
N PRO A 245 -3.88 15.18 -5.10
CA PRO A 245 -5.06 15.87 -4.60
C PRO A 245 -5.60 15.18 -3.33
N ILE A 246 -5.96 15.98 -2.33
CA ILE A 246 -6.49 15.52 -1.04
C ILE A 246 -7.95 15.95 -0.92
N VAL A 247 -8.83 15.00 -0.61
CA VAL A 247 -10.26 15.21 -0.39
C VAL A 247 -10.60 14.79 1.04
N PRO A 248 -11.05 15.70 1.91
CA PRO A 248 -11.57 15.35 3.24
C PRO A 248 -12.83 14.49 3.12
N THR A 249 -12.88 13.39 3.87
CA THR A 249 -14.03 12.47 3.86
C THR A 249 -14.42 12.02 5.27
N VAL A 250 -15.69 11.63 5.40
CA VAL A 250 -16.21 10.92 6.58
C VAL A 250 -16.90 9.67 6.07
N GLY A 251 -16.13 8.59 5.97
CA GLY A 251 -16.55 7.34 5.33
C GLY A 251 -17.85 6.78 5.90
N SER A 252 -18.09 6.90 7.20
CA SER A 252 -19.32 6.42 7.85
C SER A 252 -20.60 7.19 7.46
N ARG A 253 -20.46 8.46 7.04
CA ARG A 253 -21.57 9.35 6.67
C ARG A 253 -21.68 9.57 5.16
N GLY A 254 -20.72 9.11 4.38
CA GLY A 254 -20.63 9.37 2.94
C GLY A 254 -20.19 10.79 2.57
N THR A 255 -19.80 11.62 3.54
CA THR A 255 -19.34 13.00 3.29
C THR A 255 -18.05 12.99 2.47
N GLY A 256 -17.99 13.81 1.42
CA GLY A 256 -16.82 13.95 0.54
C GLY A 256 -16.65 12.82 -0.49
N VAL A 257 -17.51 11.79 -0.49
CA VAL A 257 -17.44 10.67 -1.45
C VAL A 257 -17.70 11.15 -2.89
N THR A 258 -18.66 12.04 -3.08
CA THR A 258 -18.96 12.63 -4.40
C THR A 258 -17.77 13.42 -4.94
N ASP A 259 -17.17 14.29 -4.12
CA ASP A 259 -15.99 15.08 -4.49
C ASP A 259 -14.78 14.19 -4.79
N LEU A 260 -14.64 13.09 -4.04
CA LEU A 260 -13.59 12.09 -4.26
C LEU A 260 -13.71 11.44 -5.64
N PHE A 261 -14.90 11.00 -6.04
CA PHE A 261 -15.10 10.40 -7.37
C PHE A 261 -15.02 11.42 -8.51
N ASP A 262 -15.40 12.68 -8.27
CA ASP A 262 -15.15 13.76 -9.21
C ASP A 262 -13.63 13.94 -9.46
N LYS A 263 -12.83 13.92 -8.39
CA LYS A 263 -11.36 13.94 -8.50
C LYS A 263 -10.78 12.72 -9.19
N VAL A 264 -11.33 11.52 -8.96
CA VAL A 264 -10.93 10.31 -9.70
C VAL A 264 -11.13 10.51 -11.21
N ILE A 265 -12.29 11.03 -11.63
CA ILE A 265 -12.58 11.31 -13.04
C ILE A 265 -11.64 12.38 -13.60
N ASP A 266 -11.36 13.44 -12.85
CA ASP A 266 -10.42 14.49 -13.27
C ASP A 266 -9.00 13.96 -13.45
N ILE A 267 -8.52 13.10 -12.54
CA ILE A 267 -7.22 12.43 -12.66
C ILE A 267 -7.19 11.50 -13.87
N PHE A 268 -8.24 10.69 -14.04
CA PHE A 268 -8.35 9.75 -15.15
C PHE A 268 -8.25 10.47 -16.50
N ASN A 269 -8.95 11.60 -16.64
CA ASN A 269 -8.96 12.43 -17.84
C ASN A 269 -7.77 13.42 -17.95
N ASN A 270 -6.81 13.40 -17.01
CA ASN A 270 -5.69 14.34 -16.92
C ASN A 270 -6.10 15.83 -16.86
N ARG A 271 -7.21 16.14 -16.17
CA ARG A 271 -7.70 17.50 -15.93
C ARG A 271 -7.29 18.06 -14.57
N GLU A 272 -6.83 17.20 -13.66
CA GLU A 272 -6.39 17.60 -12.32
C GLU A 272 -5.06 18.37 -12.36
N LYS A 273 -5.09 19.64 -11.94
CA LYS A 273 -3.92 20.56 -11.98
C LYS A 273 -2.93 20.35 -10.84
N THR A 274 -3.41 19.87 -9.70
CA THR A 274 -2.58 19.57 -8.51
C THR A 274 -1.64 18.40 -8.79
N ARG A 275 -2.05 17.49 -9.68
CA ARG A 275 -1.27 16.34 -10.06
C ARG A 275 -0.02 16.78 -10.82
N ARG A 276 1.14 16.52 -10.22
CA ARG A 276 2.45 16.70 -10.83
C ARG A 276 3.27 15.44 -10.59
N HIS A 277 4.18 15.13 -11.51
CA HIS A 277 5.19 14.09 -11.25
C HIS A 277 6.18 14.65 -10.23
N ILE A 278 5.91 14.39 -8.95
CA ILE A 278 6.79 14.77 -7.84
C ILE A 278 7.59 13.54 -7.44
N HIS A 279 8.89 13.75 -7.21
CA HIS A 279 9.70 12.79 -6.48
C HIS A 279 10.00 13.40 -5.13
N ILE A 280 9.77 12.62 -4.07
CA ILE A 280 10.20 13.00 -2.73
C ILE A 280 11.72 13.06 -2.73
N ASN A 281 12.29 14.16 -2.23
CA ASN A 281 13.73 14.29 -2.10
C ASN A 281 14.17 13.61 -0.79
N TYR A 282 14.93 12.53 -0.90
CA TYR A 282 15.46 11.77 0.24
C TYR A 282 16.86 12.23 0.71
N GLY A 283 17.30 13.41 0.28
CA GLY A 283 18.62 13.95 0.56
C GLY A 283 19.61 13.68 -0.57
N ASP A 284 20.60 14.56 -0.72
CA ASP A 284 21.47 14.61 -1.90
C ASP A 284 22.22 13.29 -2.16
N ASP A 285 22.78 12.67 -1.11
CA ASP A 285 23.52 11.41 -1.22
C ASP A 285 22.63 10.22 -1.63
N VAL A 286 21.42 10.17 -1.05
CA VAL A 286 20.43 9.13 -1.36
C VAL A 286 19.92 9.33 -2.79
N GLU A 287 19.57 10.55 -3.18
CA GLU A 287 19.11 10.88 -4.54
C GLU A 287 20.19 10.64 -5.60
N GLU A 288 21.45 10.94 -5.30
CA GLU A 288 22.56 10.62 -6.19
C GLU A 288 22.66 9.10 -6.42
N THR A 289 22.54 8.33 -5.34
CA THR A 289 22.57 6.86 -5.37
C THR A 289 21.39 6.30 -6.17
N ILE A 290 20.18 6.80 -5.91
CA ILE A 290 18.96 6.46 -6.67
C ILE A 290 19.16 6.81 -8.15
N LYS A 291 19.71 7.97 -8.49
CA LYS A 291 19.96 8.40 -9.87
C LYS A 291 20.91 7.46 -10.60
N ARG A 292 22.01 7.05 -9.96
CA ARG A 292 22.97 6.08 -10.51
C ARG A 292 22.31 4.73 -10.78
N LEU A 293 21.54 4.22 -9.82
CA LEU A 293 20.79 2.97 -9.97
C LEU A 293 19.74 3.06 -11.08
N ARG A 294 18.96 4.14 -11.14
CA ARG A 294 17.98 4.38 -12.21
C ARG A 294 18.63 4.38 -13.59
N THR A 295 19.78 5.03 -13.72
CA THR A 295 20.53 5.09 -14.99
C THR A 295 20.96 3.69 -15.40
N LYS A 296 21.44 2.90 -14.45
CA LYS A 296 21.78 1.49 -14.66
C LYS A 296 20.57 0.67 -15.08
N ILE A 297 19.45 0.78 -14.37
CA ILE A 297 18.21 0.02 -14.63
C ILE A 297 17.65 0.34 -16.02
N LYS A 298 17.76 1.59 -16.48
CA LYS A 298 17.29 2.04 -17.80
C LYS A 298 18.14 1.55 -18.98
N GLU A 299 19.27 0.87 -18.75
CA GLU A 299 20.03 0.22 -19.83
C GLU A 299 19.13 -0.79 -20.58
N SER A 300 19.32 -0.88 -21.91
CA SER A 300 18.38 -1.43 -22.91
C SER A 300 17.87 -2.86 -22.67
N SER A 301 18.48 -3.62 -21.75
CA SER A 301 18.12 -5.00 -21.43
C SER A 301 16.85 -5.16 -20.59
N ASN A 302 16.31 -4.08 -20.01
CA ASN A 302 15.25 -4.17 -18.98
C ASN A 302 13.92 -3.51 -19.37
N GLN A 303 13.68 -3.26 -20.66
CA GLN A 303 12.52 -2.47 -21.10
C GLN A 303 11.16 -3.08 -20.70
N ALA A 304 11.04 -4.42 -20.67
CA ALA A 304 9.81 -5.09 -20.25
C ALA A 304 9.45 -4.82 -18.78
N LEU A 305 10.44 -4.73 -17.87
CA LEU A 305 10.18 -4.39 -16.46
C LEU A 305 9.64 -2.96 -16.29
N LEU A 306 10.14 -2.05 -17.13
CA LEU A 306 9.79 -0.63 -17.04
C LEU A 306 8.38 -0.33 -17.56
N LEU A 307 7.68 -1.34 -18.10
CA LEU A 307 6.25 -1.26 -18.40
C LEU A 307 5.40 -1.30 -17.12
N ASN A 308 5.82 -2.16 -16.18
CA ASN A 308 5.03 -2.45 -14.97
C ASN A 308 5.57 -1.77 -13.72
N TYR A 309 6.85 -1.37 -13.72
CA TYR A 309 7.50 -0.77 -12.56
C TYR A 309 8.23 0.53 -12.90
N SER A 310 8.09 1.53 -12.03
CA SER A 310 8.91 2.74 -12.09
C SER A 310 10.38 2.41 -11.83
N SER A 311 11.28 2.92 -12.68
CA SER A 311 12.73 2.82 -12.45
C SER A 311 13.16 3.37 -11.08
N ARG A 312 12.46 4.38 -10.55
CA ARG A 312 12.76 4.95 -9.23
C ARG A 312 12.39 3.97 -8.13
N PHE A 313 11.16 3.46 -8.18
CA PHE A 313 10.71 2.43 -7.25
C PHE A 313 11.66 1.24 -7.20
N LEU A 314 12.07 0.71 -8.35
CA LEU A 314 13.01 -0.40 -8.42
C LEU A 314 14.38 -0.04 -7.79
N ALA A 315 14.91 1.15 -8.07
CA ALA A 315 16.16 1.61 -7.48
C ALA A 315 16.09 1.67 -5.94
N ILE A 316 14.99 2.20 -5.40
CA ILE A 316 14.75 2.26 -3.95
C ILE A 316 14.64 0.86 -3.36
N LYS A 317 13.88 -0.05 -4.00
CA LYS A 317 13.77 -1.43 -3.54
C LYS A 317 15.08 -2.21 -3.56
N MET A 318 15.98 -1.88 -4.48
CA MET A 318 17.34 -2.45 -4.48
C MET A 318 18.19 -1.96 -3.29
N LEU A 319 17.89 -0.77 -2.73
CA LEU A 319 18.53 -0.25 -1.52
C LEU A 319 17.90 -0.81 -0.24
N GLU A 320 16.58 -1.06 -0.22
CA GLU A 320 15.84 -1.58 0.94
C GLU A 320 16.02 -3.10 1.20
N ASN A 321 16.90 -3.81 0.48
CA ASN A 321 17.08 -5.27 0.59
C ASN A 321 15.80 -6.11 0.41
N ASP A 322 14.81 -5.59 -0.30
CA ASP A 322 13.52 -6.24 -0.49
C ASP A 322 13.70 -7.52 -1.34
N LYS A 323 13.65 -8.68 -0.68
CA LYS A 323 13.86 -9.99 -1.32
C LYS A 323 12.88 -10.25 -2.45
N ALA A 324 11.61 -9.90 -2.28
CA ALA A 324 10.61 -10.11 -3.33
C ALA A 324 10.83 -9.15 -4.52
N ALA A 325 11.30 -7.92 -4.25
CA ALA A 325 11.77 -7.05 -5.33
C ALA A 325 12.95 -7.69 -6.06
N PHE A 326 13.91 -8.27 -5.35
CA PHE A 326 15.02 -9.00 -5.97
C PHE A 326 14.55 -10.23 -6.75
N ASP A 327 13.47 -10.90 -6.36
CA ASP A 327 12.94 -12.06 -7.09
C ASP A 327 12.18 -11.65 -8.37
N VAL A 328 11.38 -10.57 -8.31
CA VAL A 328 10.79 -9.95 -9.50
C VAL A 328 11.88 -9.39 -10.41
N LEU A 329 12.94 -8.82 -9.84
CA LEU A 329 14.10 -8.39 -10.60
C LEU A 329 14.94 -9.58 -11.08
N SER A 330 15.00 -10.73 -10.42
CA SER A 330 15.83 -11.85 -10.85
C SER A 330 15.24 -12.59 -12.05
N THR A 331 13.92 -12.58 -12.19
CA THR A 331 13.19 -13.14 -13.34
C THR A 331 13.38 -12.34 -14.63
N VAL A 332 13.75 -11.05 -14.56
CA VAL A 332 13.89 -10.20 -15.76
C VAL A 332 15.26 -9.48 -15.86
N ILE A 333 15.93 -9.19 -14.74
CA ILE A 333 17.30 -8.68 -14.63
C ILE A 333 18.25 -9.86 -14.40
N ILE A 334 18.54 -10.58 -15.47
CA ILE A 334 19.37 -11.80 -15.43
C ILE A 334 20.87 -11.53 -15.16
N SER A 335 21.36 -10.29 -15.07
CA SER A 335 22.81 -10.07 -14.93
C SER A 335 23.28 -9.86 -13.47
N PRO A 336 24.19 -10.71 -12.94
CA PRO A 336 24.95 -10.44 -11.71
C PRO A 336 25.55 -9.04 -11.67
N LYS A 337 25.80 -8.43 -12.83
CA LYS A 337 26.21 -7.04 -13.01
C LYS A 337 25.33 -6.04 -12.24
N TYR A 338 24.00 -6.18 -12.30
CA TYR A 338 23.07 -5.24 -11.65
C TYR A 338 23.03 -5.42 -10.14
N LYS A 339 23.02 -6.68 -9.68
CA LYS A 339 23.09 -7.02 -8.26
C LYS A 339 24.40 -6.52 -7.64
N ASN A 340 25.53 -6.74 -8.32
CA ASN A 340 26.83 -6.26 -7.86
C ASN A 340 26.91 -4.72 -7.85
N PHE A 341 26.34 -4.06 -8.85
CA PHE A 341 26.28 -2.59 -8.87
C PHE A 341 25.43 -2.04 -7.72
N ALA A 342 24.26 -2.61 -7.49
CA ALA A 342 23.42 -2.21 -6.35
C ALA A 342 24.09 -2.46 -5.01
N GLN A 343 24.76 -3.60 -4.83
CA GLN A 343 25.54 -3.87 -3.62
C GLN A 343 26.70 -2.88 -3.42
N LYS A 344 27.36 -2.46 -4.49
CA LYS A 344 28.43 -1.45 -4.42
C LYS A 344 27.87 -0.09 -3.97
N GLU A 345 26.80 0.37 -4.60
CA GLU A 345 26.16 1.65 -4.26
C GLU A 345 25.56 1.62 -2.85
N LYS A 346 24.97 0.49 -2.45
CA LYS A 346 24.51 0.24 -1.08
C LYS A 346 25.64 0.41 -0.07
N LYS A 347 26.75 -0.33 -0.24
CA LYS A 347 27.92 -0.23 0.66
C LYS A 347 28.49 1.19 0.73
N ARG A 348 28.50 1.92 -0.39
CA ARG A 348 28.91 3.33 -0.41
C ARG A 348 28.03 4.16 0.53
N LEU A 349 26.71 4.00 0.43
CA LEU A 349 25.74 4.72 1.26
C LEU A 349 25.88 4.33 2.74
N GLU A 350 25.98 3.03 3.04
CA GLU A 350 26.14 2.53 4.41
C GLU A 350 27.43 3.05 5.08
N LEU A 351 28.54 3.11 4.35
CA LEU A 351 29.80 3.66 4.86
C LEU A 351 29.72 5.17 5.11
N LEU A 352 28.92 5.90 4.34
CA LEU A 352 28.78 7.35 4.47
C LEU A 352 27.96 7.72 5.71
N PHE A 353 26.88 6.98 5.97
CA PHE A 353 25.95 7.28 7.07
C PHE A 353 26.25 6.50 8.36
N GLY A 354 26.99 5.39 8.28
CA GLY A 354 27.28 4.52 9.43
C GLY A 354 26.11 3.63 9.85
N GLU A 355 25.09 3.50 9.01
CA GLU A 355 23.86 2.74 9.22
C GLU A 355 23.59 1.83 8.02
N ASP A 356 22.71 0.84 8.17
CA ASP A 356 22.31 0.00 7.05
C ASP A 356 21.42 0.78 6.06
N SER A 357 21.42 0.39 4.79
CA SER A 357 20.71 1.13 3.74
C SER A 357 19.20 1.15 3.88
N GLU A 358 18.61 0.18 4.59
CA GLU A 358 17.17 0.15 4.81
C GLU A 358 16.76 1.21 5.84
N THR A 359 17.53 1.32 6.93
CA THR A 359 17.38 2.38 7.94
C THR A 359 17.53 3.76 7.31
N ILE A 360 18.57 3.99 6.49
CA ILE A 360 18.80 5.28 5.81
C ILE A 360 17.59 5.70 4.96
N ILE A 361 17.01 4.77 4.18
CA ILE A 361 15.84 5.08 3.34
C ILE A 361 14.59 5.32 4.19
N THR A 362 14.41 4.54 5.26
CA THR A 362 13.28 4.67 6.18
C THR A 362 13.32 6.03 6.88
N ASP A 363 14.48 6.43 7.39
CA ASP A 363 14.70 7.72 8.05
C ASP A 363 14.52 8.89 7.08
N ALA A 364 14.97 8.76 5.82
CA ALA A 364 14.73 9.78 4.81
C ALA A 364 13.22 9.96 4.51
N LYS A 365 12.45 8.87 4.47
CA LYS A 365 10.98 8.92 4.30
C LYS A 365 10.30 9.59 5.49
N TYR A 366 10.63 9.18 6.72
CA TYR A 366 10.06 9.81 7.91
C TYR A 366 10.52 11.27 8.07
N GLY A 367 11.77 11.59 7.71
CA GLY A 367 12.27 12.96 7.69
C GLY A 367 11.44 13.86 6.76
N PHE A 368 11.10 13.37 5.56
CA PHE A 368 10.18 14.07 4.65
C PHE A 368 8.78 14.23 5.26
N ILE A 369 8.19 13.16 5.79
CA ILE A 369 6.84 13.19 6.37
C ILE A 369 6.78 14.19 7.53
N HIS A 370 7.76 14.13 8.44
CA HIS A 370 7.86 15.02 9.59
C HIS A 370 8.02 16.48 9.14
N GLY A 371 8.88 16.74 8.16
CA GLY A 371 9.04 18.07 7.57
C GLY A 371 7.74 18.60 6.95
N ALA A 372 7.07 17.79 6.13
CA ALA A 372 5.81 18.17 5.47
C ALA A 372 4.68 18.41 6.49
N LEU A 373 4.56 17.58 7.52
CA LEU A 373 3.56 17.73 8.57
C LEU A 373 3.84 18.94 9.45
N LYS A 374 5.10 19.24 9.77
CA LYS A 374 5.48 20.43 10.54
C LYS A 374 5.02 21.73 9.87
N GLU A 375 5.04 21.79 8.55
CA GLU A 375 4.59 22.96 7.77
C GLU A 375 3.08 23.02 7.56
N THR A 376 2.39 21.87 7.58
CA THR A 376 0.97 21.77 7.16
C THR A 376 0.00 21.51 8.30
N TYR A 377 0.48 21.05 9.45
CA TYR A 377 -0.34 20.66 10.58
C TYR A 377 -0.06 21.52 11.80
N SER A 378 -1.11 22.00 12.46
CA SER A 378 -1.02 22.74 13.72
C SER A 378 -1.90 22.07 14.76
N GLY A 379 -1.24 21.45 15.73
CA GLY A 379 -1.80 20.70 16.84
C GLY A 379 -0.68 19.93 17.53
N GLU A 380 -0.87 19.49 18.77
CA GLU A 380 0.04 18.51 19.34
C GLU A 380 -0.13 17.21 18.55
N PHE A 381 0.91 16.82 17.81
CA PHE A 381 1.07 15.41 17.54
C PHE A 381 1.16 14.75 18.92
N GLU A 382 0.32 13.75 19.19
CA GLU A 382 0.72 12.69 20.10
C GLU A 382 1.94 12.02 19.47
N THR A 383 3.09 12.71 19.53
CA THR A 383 4.37 12.09 19.31
C THR A 383 4.48 11.11 20.46
N THR A 384 4.13 9.86 20.18
CA THR A 384 4.28 8.76 21.12
C THR A 384 5.74 8.58 21.58
N ASN A 385 6.70 9.40 21.10
CA ASN A 385 8.12 9.20 21.29
C ASN A 385 8.94 10.49 21.53
N THR A 386 8.48 11.46 22.31
CA THR A 386 9.44 12.43 22.91
C THR A 386 9.80 12.08 24.35
N ILE A 387 8.86 11.56 25.13
CA ILE A 387 9.14 11.11 26.50
C ILE A 387 9.70 9.67 26.48
N SER A 388 9.05 8.72 25.78
CA SER A 388 9.57 7.35 25.61
C SER A 388 10.95 7.32 24.96
N TYR A 389 11.20 8.08 23.89
CA TYR A 389 12.52 8.15 23.26
C TYR A 389 13.61 8.71 24.19
N LYS A 390 13.27 9.71 25.04
CA LYS A 390 14.21 10.23 26.04
C LYS A 390 14.49 9.21 27.13
N ILE A 391 13.47 8.49 27.59
CA ILE A 391 13.60 7.44 28.59
C ILE A 391 14.41 6.27 28.01
N ASP A 392 14.07 5.76 26.83
CA ASP A 392 14.79 4.69 26.14
C ASP A 392 16.23 5.07 25.83
N LYS A 393 16.51 6.32 25.47
CA LYS A 393 17.89 6.79 25.25
C LYS A 393 18.74 6.70 26.54
N TRP A 394 18.13 6.91 27.70
CA TRP A 394 18.81 6.78 28.99
C TRP A 394 18.91 5.32 29.44
N ILE A 395 17.80 4.57 29.35
CA ILE A 395 17.71 3.15 29.72
C ILE A 395 18.60 2.28 28.82
N THR A 396 18.77 2.62 27.54
CA THR A 396 19.54 1.81 26.57
C THR A 396 20.97 2.34 26.38
N SER A 397 21.40 3.35 27.15
CA SER A 397 22.75 3.87 27.02
C SER A 397 23.80 2.85 27.49
N LYS A 398 24.92 2.74 26.76
CA LYS A 398 25.98 1.75 27.03
C LYS A 398 26.55 1.79 28.46
N LYS A 399 26.44 2.93 29.16
CA LYS A 399 26.96 3.12 30.53
C LYS A 399 25.88 3.03 31.62
N LEU A 400 24.65 3.50 31.37
CA LEU A 400 23.57 3.48 32.38
C LEU A 400 22.60 2.31 32.22
N GLY A 401 22.59 1.64 31.06
CA GLY A 401 21.66 0.54 30.81
C GLY A 401 21.90 -0.67 31.69
N PHE A 402 23.17 -1.04 31.95
CA PHE A 402 23.47 -2.14 32.87
C PHE A 402 23.05 -1.85 34.33
N PRO A 403 23.38 -0.69 34.92
CA PRO A 403 22.87 -0.32 36.26
C PRO A 403 21.34 -0.29 36.36
N ILE A 404 20.66 0.29 35.36
CA ILE A 404 19.19 0.39 35.36
C ILE A 404 18.55 -0.99 35.22
N PHE A 405 19.10 -1.84 34.35
CA PHE A 405 18.65 -3.22 34.19
C PHE A 405 18.78 -4.03 35.49
N LEU A 406 19.93 -3.92 36.18
CA LEU A 406 20.12 -4.58 37.48
C LEU A 406 19.18 -4.05 38.56
N LEU A 407 18.89 -2.74 38.56
CA LEU A 407 17.91 -2.14 39.48
C LEU A 407 16.50 -2.71 39.25
N PHE A 408 16.06 -2.81 37.99
CA PHE A 408 14.78 -3.42 37.66
C PHE A 408 14.71 -4.90 38.04
N LEU A 409 15.79 -5.64 37.79
CA LEU A 409 15.88 -7.05 38.18
C LEU A 409 15.81 -7.21 39.70
N TRP A 410 16.46 -6.32 40.46
CA TRP A 410 16.38 -6.28 41.92
C TRP A 410 14.96 -5.95 42.41
N ILE A 411 14.32 -4.92 41.86
CA ILE A 411 12.94 -4.55 42.22
C ILE A 411 11.97 -5.70 41.92
N MET A 412 12.11 -6.36 40.77
CA MET A 412 11.28 -7.49 40.39
C MET A 412 11.47 -8.66 41.36
N PHE A 413 12.72 -8.96 41.75
CA PHE A 413 13.02 -9.99 42.73
C PHE A 413 12.42 -9.64 44.09
N GLU A 414 12.70 -8.46 44.64
CA GLU A 414 12.17 -7.98 45.92
C GLU A 414 10.64 -7.99 45.94
N ALA A 415 10.00 -7.47 44.88
CA ALA A 415 8.55 -7.47 44.75
C ALA A 415 7.99 -8.90 44.73
N THR A 416 8.68 -9.86 44.10
CA THR A 416 8.24 -11.26 44.08
C THR A 416 8.25 -11.88 45.47
N PHE A 417 9.25 -11.58 46.31
CA PHE A 417 9.29 -12.06 47.70
C PHE A 417 8.31 -11.33 48.60
N VAL A 418 8.28 -9.99 48.55
CA VAL A 418 7.40 -9.19 49.41
C VAL A 418 5.93 -9.43 49.07
N ILE A 419 5.57 -9.44 47.78
CA ILE A 419 4.19 -9.70 47.35
C ILE A 419 3.86 -11.18 47.53
N GLY A 420 4.83 -12.09 47.35
CA GLY A 420 4.66 -13.53 47.56
C GLY A 420 4.43 -13.93 49.03
N ASN A 421 4.95 -13.15 49.99
CA ASN A 421 4.75 -13.42 51.41
C ASN A 421 3.28 -13.25 51.85
N TYR A 422 2.55 -12.26 51.31
CA TYR A 422 1.14 -12.07 51.69
C TYR A 422 0.22 -13.28 51.42
N PRO A 423 0.20 -13.89 50.22
CA PRO A 423 -0.60 -15.09 49.98
C PRO A 423 -0.06 -16.31 50.73
N MET A 424 1.24 -16.37 51.00
CA MET A 424 1.85 -17.41 51.84
C MET A 424 1.30 -17.35 53.27
N ASP A 425 1.32 -16.16 53.88
CA ASP A 425 0.77 -15.92 55.23
C ASP A 425 -0.74 -16.25 55.29
N TRP A 426 -1.50 -15.95 54.24
CA TRP A 426 -2.92 -16.28 54.18
C TRP A 426 -3.18 -17.79 54.10
N ILE A 427 -2.36 -18.51 53.33
CA ILE A 427 -2.43 -19.97 53.26
C ILE A 427 -2.09 -20.57 54.64
N ASP A 428 -1.05 -20.06 55.30
CA ASP A 428 -0.63 -20.55 56.61
C ASP A 428 -1.68 -20.28 57.70
N MET A 429 -2.30 -19.09 57.70
CA MET A 429 -3.43 -18.79 58.59
C MET A 429 -4.64 -19.69 58.31
N GLY A 430 -4.92 -19.99 57.04
CA GLY A 430 -6.01 -20.88 56.64
C GLY A 430 -5.77 -22.33 57.07
N VAL A 431 -4.56 -22.84 56.84
CA VAL A 431 -4.11 -24.17 57.26
C VAL A 431 -4.13 -24.29 58.79
N GLY A 432 -3.65 -23.26 59.50
CA GLY A 432 -3.68 -23.20 60.97
C GLY A 432 -5.11 -23.22 61.52
N SER A 433 -6.01 -22.42 60.95
CA SER A 433 -7.43 -22.39 61.38
C SER A 433 -8.12 -23.73 61.15
N LEU A 434 -7.86 -24.38 60.02
CA LEU A 434 -8.38 -25.72 59.70
C LEU A 434 -7.84 -26.78 60.66
N SER A 435 -6.55 -26.71 60.99
CA SER A 435 -5.88 -27.58 61.95
C SER A 435 -6.48 -27.47 63.35
N SER A 436 -6.73 -26.24 63.83
CA SER A 436 -7.38 -26.00 65.13
C SER A 436 -8.83 -26.51 65.16
N PHE A 437 -9.60 -26.25 64.11
CA PHE A 437 -10.99 -26.73 64.01
C PHE A 437 -11.09 -28.26 64.04
N LEU A 438 -10.24 -28.95 63.27
CA LEU A 438 -10.18 -30.41 63.26
C LEU A 438 -9.66 -30.98 64.60
N SER A 439 -8.82 -30.22 65.31
CA SER A 439 -8.34 -30.60 66.64
C SER A 439 -9.45 -30.63 67.70
N GLU A 440 -10.49 -29.79 67.57
CA GLU A 440 -11.61 -29.76 68.51
C GLU A 440 -12.64 -30.85 68.23
N ILE A 441 -12.81 -31.25 66.97
CA ILE A 441 -13.83 -32.21 66.54
C ILE A 441 -13.34 -33.66 66.64
N ILE A 442 -12.06 -33.91 66.38
CA ILE A 442 -11.52 -35.28 66.30
C ILE A 442 -11.03 -35.75 67.69
N PRO A 443 -11.52 -36.92 68.18
CA PRO A 443 -11.06 -37.52 69.43
C PRO A 443 -9.56 -37.85 69.41
N ALA A 444 -8.92 -37.87 70.58
CA ALA A 444 -7.50 -38.20 70.69
C ALA A 444 -7.21 -39.63 70.20
N GLY A 445 -6.25 -39.77 69.28
CA GLY A 445 -5.86 -41.06 68.68
C GLY A 445 -4.84 -40.90 67.56
N SER A 446 -4.26 -42.01 67.10
CA SER A 446 -3.24 -42.04 66.04
C SER A 446 -3.70 -41.41 64.72
N PHE A 447 -4.99 -41.49 64.41
CA PHE A 447 -5.60 -40.87 63.23
C PHE A 447 -5.58 -39.33 63.29
N LYS A 448 -5.81 -38.75 64.49
CA LYS A 448 -5.74 -37.30 64.69
C LYS A 448 -4.33 -36.77 64.43
N HIS A 449 -3.33 -37.43 64.98
CA HIS A 449 -1.92 -37.07 64.78
C HIS A 449 -1.49 -37.22 63.31
N LEU A 450 -1.90 -38.28 62.62
CA LEU A 450 -1.59 -38.46 61.20
C LEU A 450 -2.18 -37.35 60.32
N LEU A 451 -3.42 -36.95 60.60
CA LEU A 451 -4.16 -36.00 59.76
C LEU A 451 -3.74 -34.56 60.04
N ILE A 452 -3.55 -34.21 61.31
CA ILE A 452 -3.22 -32.84 61.75
C ILE A 452 -1.72 -32.58 61.67
N ASP A 453 -0.90 -33.41 62.30
CA ASP A 453 0.56 -33.21 62.37
C ASP A 453 1.27 -33.74 61.11
N GLY A 454 0.70 -34.75 60.44
CA GLY A 454 1.26 -35.33 59.22
C GLY A 454 0.84 -34.61 57.94
N ILE A 455 -0.45 -34.68 57.59
CA ILE A 455 -0.96 -34.18 56.30
C ILE A 455 -1.09 -32.65 56.31
N ILE A 456 -1.80 -32.08 57.27
CA ILE A 456 -2.08 -30.64 57.32
C ILE A 456 -0.82 -29.85 57.71
N GLY A 457 -0.08 -30.31 58.72
CA GLY A 457 1.21 -29.75 59.10
C GLY A 457 2.27 -29.86 57.98
N GLY A 458 2.28 -30.97 57.24
CA GLY A 458 3.20 -31.16 56.11
C GLY A 458 2.93 -30.24 54.91
N VAL A 459 1.66 -29.95 54.62
CA VAL A 459 1.27 -29.02 53.53
C VAL A 459 1.60 -27.57 53.87
N GLY A 460 1.47 -27.16 55.15
CA GLY A 460 1.94 -25.84 55.60
C GLY A 460 3.47 -25.73 55.68
N GLY A 461 4.15 -26.81 56.12
CA GLY A 461 5.60 -26.82 56.30
C GLY A 461 6.42 -26.79 54.99
N CYS A 462 5.87 -27.31 53.88
CA CYS A 462 6.53 -27.26 52.57
C CYS A 462 6.62 -25.84 51.99
N ASN A 463 5.81 -24.89 52.47
CA ASN A 463 5.91 -23.49 52.05
C ASN A 463 7.11 -22.80 52.72
N CYS A 464 7.47 -23.13 53.96
CA CYS A 464 8.53 -22.46 54.72
C CYS A 464 9.98 -22.69 54.23
N ILE A 465 10.20 -23.49 53.17
CA ILE A 465 11.55 -23.73 52.61
C ILE A 465 11.86 -22.69 51.53
N SER A 466 11.83 -21.41 51.90
CA SER A 466 12.38 -20.32 51.09
C SER A 466 12.77 -19.12 51.96
N SER A 467 13.51 -19.39 53.04
CA SER A 467 14.23 -18.39 53.84
C SER A 467 15.71 -18.39 53.49
#